data_AF-A0AAW3HZI1-F1
#
_entry.id   AF-A0AAW3HZI1-F1
#
_cell.length_a   1.000
_cell.length_b   1.000
_cell.length_c   1.000
_cell.angle_alpha   90.00
_cell.angle_beta   90.00
_cell.angle_gamma   90.00
#
_symmetry.space_group_name_H-M   'P 1'
#
loop_
_entity.id
_entity.type
_entity.pdbx_description
1 polymer ?
#
loop_
_entity_poly.entity_id
_entity_poly.type
_entity_poly.pdbx_seq_one_letter_code
_entity_poly.pdbx_strand_id
1 'polypeptide(L)'
;MKWSIVRTIYSIMGGVSLYFAGTHKEKFISGTNVDVDLSYWATVATFLALLIAIAEIVHSAHATKSLQAMVVQTLARRGAIDQHAAKGDCLNLLAQVREGVKNKLYDSAYKNFEEFRRMRRMVLSPSDLATEQKEWDAITNVLDVATIADSTALTLDGRQQSTCLKQLRTLTSKIEREARPET
;
A
#
# COMPACT_ATOMS: atom_id res chain seq x y z
N MET A 1 20.33 -10.96 5.43
CA MET A 1 21.41 -11.97 5.57
C MET A 1 22.28 -11.89 4.33
N LYS A 2 23.57 -11.55 4.46
CA LYS A 2 24.42 -11.16 3.31
C LYS A 2 24.64 -12.39 2.41
N TRP A 3 24.43 -12.21 1.09
CA TRP A 3 24.68 -13.21 0.03
C TRP A 3 26.04 -13.93 0.15
N SER A 4 27.02 -13.32 0.83
CA SER A 4 28.32 -13.94 1.11
C SER A 4 28.21 -15.18 2.00
N ILE A 5 27.37 -15.16 3.06
CA ILE A 5 27.30 -16.26 4.04
C ILE A 5 26.75 -17.53 3.40
N VAL A 6 25.74 -17.36 2.56
CA VAL A 6 25.09 -18.44 1.82
C VAL A 6 26.08 -19.10 0.86
N ARG A 7 26.84 -18.30 0.08
CA ARG A 7 27.93 -18.80 -0.77
C ARG A 7 29.08 -19.46 0.01
N THR A 8 29.42 -18.95 1.19
CA THR A 8 30.44 -19.55 2.07
C THR A 8 30.01 -20.93 2.54
N ILE A 9 28.75 -21.09 2.97
CA ILE A 9 28.23 -22.39 3.44
C ILE A 9 28.26 -23.45 2.33
N TYR A 10 27.87 -23.10 1.10
CA TYR A 10 27.92 -24.05 -0.03
C TYR A 10 29.34 -24.41 -0.43
N SER A 11 30.27 -23.45 -0.38
CA SER A 11 31.70 -23.73 -0.66
C SER A 11 32.28 -24.70 0.37
N ILE A 12 31.89 -24.58 1.64
CA ILE A 12 32.28 -25.50 2.70
C ILE A 12 31.66 -26.89 2.47
N MET A 13 30.36 -26.98 2.19
CA MET A 13 29.71 -28.27 1.91
C MET A 13 30.30 -28.97 0.68
N GLY A 14 30.54 -28.24 -0.42
CA GLY A 14 31.18 -28.80 -1.61
C GLY A 14 32.60 -29.31 -1.34
N GLY A 15 33.38 -28.58 -0.54
CA GLY A 15 34.71 -29.01 -0.11
C GLY A 15 34.67 -30.29 0.74
N VAL A 16 33.72 -30.40 1.67
CA VAL A 16 33.51 -31.61 2.48
C VAL A 16 33.11 -32.80 1.61
N SER A 17 32.21 -32.61 0.65
CA SER A 17 31.79 -33.67 -0.28
C SER A 17 32.94 -34.14 -1.18
N LEU A 18 33.78 -33.23 -1.68
CA LEU A 18 34.99 -33.58 -2.44
C LEU A 18 36.00 -34.35 -1.61
N TYR A 19 36.20 -33.94 -0.34
CA TYR A 19 37.08 -34.64 0.60
C TYR A 19 36.61 -36.08 0.88
N PHE A 20 35.30 -36.27 1.10
CA PHE A 20 34.72 -37.60 1.28
C PHE A 20 34.82 -38.46 0.02
N ALA A 21 34.55 -37.89 -1.17
CA ALA A 21 34.68 -38.59 -2.45
C ALA A 21 36.12 -39.04 -2.72
N GLY A 22 37.11 -38.20 -2.42
CA GLY A 22 38.53 -38.54 -2.57
C GLY A 22 38.99 -39.65 -1.62
N THR A 23 38.61 -39.57 -0.33
CA THR A 23 39.04 -40.54 0.70
C THR A 23 38.37 -41.91 0.57
N HIS A 24 37.19 -42.00 -0.04
CA HIS A 24 36.44 -43.24 -0.20
C HIS A 24 36.43 -43.76 -1.64
N LYS A 25 37.22 -43.16 -2.54
CA LYS A 25 37.29 -43.50 -3.97
C LYS A 25 37.52 -45.00 -4.20
N GLU A 26 38.36 -45.63 -3.40
CA GLU A 26 38.71 -47.06 -3.49
C GLU A 26 37.52 -48.00 -3.25
N LYS A 27 36.45 -47.54 -2.60
CA LYS A 27 35.21 -48.32 -2.43
C LYS A 27 34.35 -48.37 -3.69
N PHE A 28 34.57 -47.44 -4.63
CA PHE A 28 33.75 -47.28 -5.83
C PHE A 28 34.49 -47.65 -7.11
N ILE A 29 35.82 -47.55 -7.12
CA ILE A 29 36.65 -47.88 -8.28
C ILE A 29 37.68 -48.92 -7.84
N SER A 30 37.54 -50.14 -8.36
CA SER A 30 38.53 -51.21 -8.20
C SER A 30 39.41 -51.27 -9.45
N GLY A 31 40.40 -50.39 -9.56
CA GLY A 31 41.39 -50.39 -10.66
C GLY A 31 42.00 -49.02 -10.98
N THR A 32 43.24 -49.01 -11.48
CA THR A 32 44.05 -47.80 -11.76
C THR A 32 43.97 -47.36 -13.24
N ASN A 33 42.77 -47.36 -13.83
CA ASN A 33 42.58 -46.88 -15.21
C ASN A 33 42.30 -45.36 -15.20
N VAL A 34 43.14 -44.59 -15.90
CA VAL A 34 43.06 -43.12 -15.96
C VAL A 34 41.70 -42.62 -16.47
N ASP A 35 41.10 -43.33 -17.43
CA ASP A 35 39.77 -42.98 -17.97
C ASP A 35 38.63 -43.15 -16.95
N VAL A 36 38.74 -44.17 -16.08
CA VAL A 36 37.75 -44.46 -15.03
C VAL A 36 37.84 -43.40 -13.93
N ASP A 37 39.05 -42.96 -13.61
CA ASP A 37 39.30 -41.88 -12.66
C ASP A 37 38.75 -40.54 -13.14
N LEU A 38 38.97 -40.19 -14.41
CA LEU A 38 38.45 -38.96 -15.00
C LEU A 38 36.91 -38.98 -15.03
N SER A 39 36.31 -40.11 -15.41
CA SER A 39 34.85 -40.29 -15.44
C SER A 39 34.21 -40.16 -14.05
N TYR A 40 34.87 -40.69 -13.01
CA TYR A 40 34.41 -40.55 -11.64
C TYR A 40 34.40 -39.10 -11.16
N TRP A 41 35.51 -38.37 -11.36
CA TRP A 41 35.58 -36.96 -10.97
C TRP A 41 34.62 -36.07 -11.77
N ALA A 42 34.42 -36.36 -13.06
CA ALA A 42 33.41 -35.67 -13.87
C ALA A 42 32.00 -35.89 -13.29
N THR A 43 31.68 -37.13 -12.90
CA THR A 43 30.38 -37.47 -12.30
C THR A 43 30.16 -36.76 -10.96
N VAL A 44 31.19 -36.73 -10.10
CA VAL A 44 31.15 -36.02 -8.81
C VAL A 44 30.96 -34.51 -9.03
N ALA A 45 31.65 -33.92 -10.00
CA ALA A 45 31.52 -32.50 -10.33
C ALA A 45 30.10 -32.15 -10.82
N THR A 46 29.52 -32.96 -11.70
CA THR A 46 28.15 -32.76 -12.19
C THR A 46 27.13 -32.88 -11.07
N PHE A 47 27.29 -33.85 -10.16
CA PHE A 47 26.40 -34.03 -9.02
C PHE A 47 26.46 -32.84 -8.06
N LEU A 48 27.65 -32.31 -7.78
CA LEU A 48 27.83 -31.11 -6.96
C LEU A 48 27.22 -29.87 -7.61
N ALA A 49 27.42 -29.69 -8.92
CA ALA A 49 26.81 -28.58 -9.66
C ALA A 49 25.28 -28.61 -9.57
N LEU A 50 24.68 -29.80 -9.66
CA LEU A 50 23.23 -29.97 -9.56
C LEU A 50 22.70 -29.61 -8.16
N LEU A 51 23.39 -30.03 -7.09
CA LEU A 51 22.99 -29.70 -5.72
C LEU A 51 23.06 -28.20 -5.42
N ILE A 52 24.11 -27.52 -5.92
CA ILE A 52 24.23 -26.07 -5.81
C ILE A 52 23.09 -25.38 -6.56
N ALA A 53 22.79 -25.81 -7.79
CA ALA A 53 21.71 -25.23 -8.58
C ALA A 53 20.34 -25.36 -7.90
N ILE A 54 20.02 -26.53 -7.33
CA ILE A 54 18.76 -26.74 -6.60
C ILE A 54 18.70 -25.85 -5.35
N ALA A 55 19.79 -25.75 -4.59
CA ALA A 55 19.87 -24.91 -3.41
C ALA A 55 19.68 -23.42 -3.75
N GLU A 56 20.28 -22.95 -4.85
CA GLU A 56 20.11 -21.58 -5.34
C GLU A 56 18.68 -21.28 -5.77
N ILE A 57 18.01 -22.23 -6.44
CA ILE A 57 16.60 -22.08 -6.85
C ILE A 57 15.69 -21.99 -5.61
N VAL A 58 15.86 -22.87 -4.63
CA VAL A 58 15.06 -22.87 -3.39
C VAL A 58 15.29 -21.57 -2.59
N HIS A 59 16.54 -21.14 -2.48
CA HIS A 59 16.88 -19.90 -1.80
C HIS A 59 16.29 -18.67 -2.51
N SER A 60 16.39 -18.63 -3.85
CA SER A 60 15.82 -17.56 -4.67
C SER A 60 14.30 -17.51 -4.54
N ALA A 61 13.62 -18.66 -4.53
CA ALA A 61 12.18 -18.74 -4.32
C ALA A 61 11.77 -18.20 -2.93
N HIS A 62 12.53 -18.50 -1.88
CA HIS A 62 12.27 -18.00 -0.54
C HIS A 62 12.53 -16.49 -0.43
N ALA A 63 13.62 -15.99 -1.04
CA ALA A 63 13.92 -14.56 -1.09
C ALA A 63 12.81 -13.78 -1.82
N THR A 64 12.31 -14.31 -2.94
CA THR A 64 11.20 -13.71 -3.70
C THR A 64 9.91 -13.65 -2.89
N LYS A 65 9.54 -14.73 -2.17
CA LYS A 65 8.37 -14.72 -1.27
C LYS A 65 8.51 -13.70 -0.14
N SER A 66 9.70 -13.58 0.44
CA SER A 66 9.98 -12.59 1.50
C SER A 66 9.90 -11.15 0.98
N LEU A 67 10.42 -10.89 -0.22
CA LEU A 67 10.29 -9.60 -0.92
C LEU A 67 8.83 -9.27 -1.21
N GLN A 68 8.06 -10.23 -1.72
CA GLN A 68 6.64 -10.04 -2.00
C GLN A 68 5.86 -9.69 -0.72
N ALA A 69 6.13 -10.39 0.39
CA ALA A 69 5.52 -10.08 1.68
C ALA A 69 5.89 -8.66 2.18
N MET A 70 7.15 -8.26 2.02
CA MET A 70 7.63 -6.93 2.41
C MET A 70 7.01 -5.82 1.54
N VAL A 71 6.84 -6.05 0.23
CA VAL A 71 6.18 -5.12 -0.68
C VAL A 71 4.70 -4.97 -0.33
N VAL A 72 3.99 -6.07 -0.09
CA VAL A 72 2.58 -6.04 0.34
C VAL A 72 2.42 -5.27 1.65
N GLN A 73 3.29 -5.53 2.64
CA GLN A 73 3.26 -4.81 3.91
C GLN A 73 3.57 -3.31 3.74
N THR A 74 4.51 -2.97 2.85
CA THR A 74 4.88 -1.57 2.57
C THR A 74 3.75 -0.84 1.84
N LEU A 75 3.09 -1.49 0.88
CA LEU A 75 1.92 -0.97 0.18
C LEU A 75 0.74 -0.78 1.13
N ALA A 76 0.48 -1.74 2.02
CA ALA A 76 -0.57 -1.63 3.04
C ALA A 76 -0.31 -0.44 4.00
N ARG A 77 0.94 -0.26 4.44
CA ARG A 77 1.32 0.90 5.28
C ARG A 77 1.17 2.22 4.55
N ARG A 78 1.57 2.31 3.27
CA ARG A 78 1.38 3.51 2.45
C ARG A 78 -0.10 3.81 2.23
N GLY A 79 -0.90 2.81 1.88
CA GLY A 79 -2.35 2.96 1.72
C GLY A 79 -3.04 3.45 3.00
N ALA A 80 -2.63 2.96 4.17
CA ALA A 80 -3.13 3.48 5.45
C ALA A 80 -2.74 4.96 5.67
N ILE A 81 -1.48 5.32 5.39
CA ILE A 81 -1.01 6.71 5.49
C ILE A 81 -1.78 7.63 4.53
N ASP A 82 -1.98 7.20 3.29
CA ASP A 82 -2.71 7.96 2.27
C ASP A 82 -4.20 8.12 2.66
N GLN A 83 -4.81 7.10 3.26
CA GLN A 83 -6.18 7.22 3.81
C GLN A 83 -6.28 8.20 4.97
N HIS A 84 -5.28 8.24 5.87
CA HIS A 84 -5.23 9.22 6.95
C HIS A 84 -4.98 10.65 6.43
N ALA A 85 -4.09 10.80 5.45
CA ALA A 85 -3.84 12.07 4.77
C ALA A 85 -5.11 12.58 4.05
N ALA A 86 -5.78 11.71 3.28
CA ALA A 86 -7.03 12.04 2.59
C ALA A 86 -8.14 12.48 3.56
N LYS A 87 -8.23 11.89 4.76
CA LYS A 87 -9.16 12.35 5.81
C LYS A 87 -8.80 13.74 6.33
N GLY A 88 -7.51 14.03 6.53
CA GLY A 88 -7.02 15.35 6.92
C GLY A 88 -7.35 16.43 5.87
N ASP A 89 -7.13 16.12 4.60
CA ASP A 89 -7.44 17.02 3.47
C ASP A 89 -8.95 17.27 3.35
N CYS A 90 -9.78 16.24 3.56
CA CYS A 90 -11.24 16.38 3.61
C CYS A 90 -11.70 17.34 4.74
N LEU A 91 -11.11 17.24 5.93
CA LEU A 91 -11.42 18.13 7.05
C LEU A 91 -10.99 19.57 6.77
N ASN A 92 -9.83 19.76 6.12
CA ASN A 92 -9.35 21.08 5.73
C ASN A 92 -10.29 21.74 4.71
N LEU A 93 -10.74 20.99 3.69
CA LEU A 93 -11.71 21.50 2.73
C LEU A 93 -13.04 21.88 3.38
N LEU A 94 -13.58 21.05 4.28
CA LEU A 94 -14.81 21.39 5.02
C LEU A 94 -14.64 22.66 5.88
N ALA A 95 -13.46 22.87 6.46
CA ALA A 95 -13.15 24.10 7.19
C ALA A 95 -13.19 25.33 6.26
N GLN A 96 -12.62 25.23 5.06
CA GLN A 96 -12.65 26.28 4.04
C GLN A 96 -14.06 26.54 3.50
N VAL A 97 -14.88 25.49 3.31
CA VAL A 97 -16.29 25.64 2.94
C VAL A 97 -17.04 26.41 4.02
N ARG A 98 -16.85 26.04 5.30
CA ARG A 98 -17.49 26.71 6.44
C ARG A 98 -17.08 28.19 6.54
N GLU A 99 -15.81 28.49 6.28
CA GLU A 99 -15.30 29.85 6.26
C GLU A 99 -15.85 30.66 5.08
N GLY A 100 -15.90 30.07 3.89
CA GLY A 100 -16.54 30.67 2.72
C GLY A 100 -18.02 30.98 2.97
N VAL A 101 -18.78 30.06 3.58
CA VAL A 101 -20.20 30.29 3.94
C VAL A 101 -20.35 31.41 4.98
N LYS A 102 -19.42 31.55 5.93
CA LYS A 102 -19.44 32.65 6.92
C LYS A 102 -19.14 33.99 6.28
N ASN A 103 -18.15 34.03 5.39
CA ASN A 103 -17.68 35.23 4.72
C ASN A 103 -18.52 35.59 3.48
N LYS A 104 -19.61 34.86 3.22
CA LYS A 104 -20.49 35.00 2.04
C LYS A 104 -19.76 34.81 0.70
N LEU A 105 -18.66 34.06 0.70
CA LEU A 105 -17.91 33.68 -0.50
C LEU A 105 -18.45 32.34 -1.02
N TYR A 106 -19.68 32.36 -1.54
CA TYR A 106 -20.42 31.13 -1.89
C TYR A 106 -19.81 30.38 -3.07
N ASP A 107 -19.28 31.09 -4.08
CA ASP A 107 -18.52 30.50 -5.18
C ASP A 107 -17.32 29.68 -4.72
N SER A 108 -16.53 30.25 -3.79
CA SER A 108 -15.36 29.57 -3.24
C SER A 108 -15.77 28.40 -2.36
N ALA A 109 -16.84 28.56 -1.58
CA ALA A 109 -17.37 27.49 -0.74
C ALA A 109 -17.89 26.31 -1.59
N TYR A 110 -18.55 26.59 -2.71
CA TYR A 110 -19.05 25.56 -3.62
C TYR A 110 -17.89 24.77 -4.25
N LYS A 111 -16.87 25.45 -4.79
CA LYS A 111 -15.69 24.80 -5.37
C LYS A 111 -14.96 23.90 -4.37
N ASN A 112 -14.77 24.39 -3.15
CA ASN A 112 -14.14 23.60 -2.08
C ASN A 112 -15.00 22.40 -1.66
N PHE A 113 -16.33 22.52 -1.73
CA PHE A 113 -17.24 21.43 -1.42
C PHE A 113 -17.26 20.34 -2.51
N GLU A 114 -17.21 20.72 -3.79
CA GLU A 114 -17.07 19.76 -4.89
C GLU A 114 -15.75 18.98 -4.84
N GLU A 115 -14.64 19.65 -4.50
CA GLU A 115 -13.35 18.99 -4.33
C GLU A 115 -13.36 18.02 -3.13
N PHE A 116 -14.05 18.41 -2.04
CA PHE A 116 -14.30 17.51 -0.91
C PHE A 116 -15.06 16.26 -1.34
N ARG A 117 -16.16 16.40 -2.09
CA ARG A 117 -16.95 15.26 -2.59
C ARG A 117 -16.12 14.35 -3.49
N ARG A 118 -15.29 14.92 -4.36
CA ARG A 118 -14.39 14.16 -5.23
C ARG A 118 -13.41 13.31 -4.42
N MET A 119 -12.75 13.88 -3.41
CA MET A 119 -11.82 13.13 -2.56
C MET A 119 -12.54 12.08 -1.71
N ARG A 120 -13.68 12.42 -1.12
CA ARG A 120 -14.48 11.53 -0.27
C ARG A 120 -15.01 10.33 -1.07
N ARG A 121 -15.41 10.50 -2.34
CA ARG A 121 -15.79 9.40 -3.25
C ARG A 121 -14.67 8.41 -3.54
N MET A 122 -13.42 8.84 -3.55
CA MET A 122 -12.27 7.95 -3.80
C MET A 122 -11.94 7.06 -2.60
N VAL A 123 -12.39 7.45 -1.40
CA VAL A 123 -12.09 6.76 -0.14
C VAL A 123 -13.26 5.92 0.36
N LEU A 124 -14.51 6.31 0.07
CA LEU A 124 -15.70 5.62 0.57
C LEU A 124 -16.04 4.35 -0.22
N SER A 125 -16.59 3.37 0.49
CA SER A 125 -17.23 2.21 -0.14
C SER A 125 -18.54 2.62 -0.82
N PRO A 126 -19.02 1.89 -1.83
CA PRO A 126 -20.28 2.19 -2.52
C PRO A 126 -21.51 2.22 -1.59
N SER A 127 -21.51 1.41 -0.52
CA SER A 127 -22.61 1.37 0.47
C SER A 127 -22.63 2.61 1.37
N ASP A 128 -21.46 3.10 1.77
CA ASP A 128 -21.35 4.30 2.61
C ASP A 128 -21.69 5.56 1.80
N LEU A 129 -21.33 5.54 0.51
CA LEU A 129 -21.58 6.64 -0.41
C LEU A 129 -23.07 6.95 -0.52
N ALA A 130 -23.93 5.93 -0.67
CA ALA A 130 -25.38 6.12 -0.78
C ALA A 130 -25.98 6.80 0.46
N THR A 131 -25.41 6.55 1.64
CA THR A 131 -25.85 7.14 2.91
C THR A 131 -25.43 8.60 3.02
N GLU A 132 -24.18 8.94 2.66
CA GLU A 132 -23.67 10.31 2.73
C GLU A 132 -24.16 11.21 1.58
N GLN A 133 -24.51 10.61 0.43
CA GLN A 133 -24.94 11.34 -0.76
C GLN A 133 -26.14 12.26 -0.48
N LYS A 134 -27.11 11.79 0.31
CA LYS A 134 -28.29 12.58 0.69
C LYS A 134 -27.93 13.84 1.49
N GLU A 135 -26.92 13.76 2.34
CA GLU A 135 -26.42 14.90 3.11
C GLU A 135 -25.62 15.87 2.22
N TRP A 136 -24.84 15.34 1.27
CA TRP A 136 -24.09 16.14 0.32
C TRP A 136 -25.01 16.90 -0.63
N ASP A 137 -26.06 16.27 -1.12
CA ASP A 137 -27.02 16.91 -2.03
C ASP A 137 -27.79 18.04 -1.31
N ALA A 138 -28.09 17.88 -0.01
CA ALA A 138 -28.70 18.94 0.78
C ALA A 138 -27.79 20.18 0.91
N ILE A 139 -26.49 19.99 1.16
CA ILE A 139 -25.53 21.08 1.25
C ILE A 139 -25.27 21.72 -0.12
N THR A 140 -25.17 20.89 -1.17
CA THR A 140 -24.99 21.34 -2.54
C THR A 140 -26.15 22.22 -2.97
N ASN A 141 -27.39 21.80 -2.73
CA ASN A 141 -28.58 22.59 -3.07
C ASN A 141 -28.58 23.95 -2.38
N VAL A 142 -28.14 24.03 -1.11
CA VAL A 142 -28.06 25.32 -0.41
C VAL A 142 -26.95 26.20 -0.96
N LEU A 143 -25.78 25.64 -1.26
CA LEU A 143 -24.67 26.39 -1.86
C LEU A 143 -24.98 26.82 -3.29
N ASP A 144 -25.65 26.01 -4.09
CA ASP A 144 -26.03 26.30 -5.47
C ASP A 144 -27.05 27.45 -5.52
N VAL A 145 -28.09 27.38 -4.68
CA VAL A 145 -29.04 28.49 -4.48
C VAL A 145 -28.32 29.76 -4.03
N ALA A 146 -27.34 29.65 -3.12
CA ALA A 146 -26.57 30.79 -2.65
C ALA A 146 -25.68 31.41 -3.74
N THR A 147 -25.10 30.58 -4.60
CA THR A 147 -24.19 30.99 -5.68
C THR A 147 -24.98 31.71 -6.77
N ILE A 148 -26.16 31.19 -7.13
CA ILE A 148 -27.10 31.84 -8.05
C ILE A 148 -27.63 33.14 -7.45
N ALA A 149 -27.95 33.15 -6.15
CA ALA A 149 -28.46 34.32 -5.47
C ALA A 149 -27.38 35.44 -5.34
N ASP A 150 -26.11 35.09 -5.12
CA ASP A 150 -24.99 36.04 -5.08
C ASP A 150 -24.77 36.70 -6.45
N SER A 151 -24.92 35.94 -7.54
CA SER A 151 -24.90 36.48 -8.90
C SER A 151 -26.07 37.43 -9.22
N THR A 152 -27.12 37.41 -8.40
CA THR A 152 -28.33 38.26 -8.52
C THR A 152 -28.49 39.26 -7.37
N ALA A 153 -27.46 39.45 -6.52
CA ALA A 153 -27.46 40.31 -5.32
C ALA A 153 -28.52 39.97 -4.25
N LEU A 154 -29.13 38.78 -4.32
CA LEU A 154 -29.95 38.22 -3.26
C LEU A 154 -29.04 37.43 -2.31
N THR A 155 -28.89 37.88 -1.07
CA THR A 155 -28.16 37.09 -0.08
C THR A 155 -29.05 35.99 0.51
N LEU A 156 -28.47 34.82 0.82
CA LEU A 156 -29.14 33.77 1.59
C LEU A 156 -29.80 34.33 2.87
N ASP A 157 -30.99 33.81 3.20
CA ASP A 157 -31.64 34.08 4.47
C ASP A 157 -30.78 33.52 5.63
N GLY A 158 -30.66 34.25 6.74
CA GLY A 158 -29.82 33.87 7.88
C GLY A 158 -30.18 32.49 8.46
N ARG A 159 -31.45 32.08 8.27
CA ARG A 159 -31.92 30.73 8.64
C ARG A 159 -31.28 29.63 7.79
N GLN A 160 -31.17 29.83 6.47
CA GLN A 160 -30.56 28.87 5.55
C GLN A 160 -29.06 28.73 5.80
N GLN A 161 -28.38 29.85 6.06
CA GLN A 161 -26.96 29.85 6.44
C GLN A 161 -26.73 29.04 7.73
N SER A 162 -27.60 29.21 8.74
CA SER A 162 -27.49 28.45 10.00
C SER A 162 -27.69 26.94 9.81
N THR A 163 -28.60 26.54 8.91
CA THR A 163 -28.89 25.13 8.61
C THR A 163 -27.71 24.47 7.90
N CYS A 164 -27.14 25.15 6.90
CA CYS A 164 -25.95 24.67 6.19
C CYS A 164 -24.75 24.52 7.14
N LEU A 165 -24.50 25.51 8.01
CA LEU A 165 -23.42 25.44 9.00
C LEU A 165 -23.61 24.30 10.00
N LYS A 166 -24.85 23.99 10.40
CA LYS A 166 -25.16 22.84 11.25
C LYS A 166 -24.85 21.52 10.54
N GLN A 167 -25.27 21.37 9.28
CA GLN A 167 -25.00 20.16 8.49
C GLN A 167 -23.49 19.95 8.27
N LEU A 168 -22.76 21.01 7.93
CA LEU A 168 -21.29 20.96 7.80
C LEU A 168 -20.61 20.54 9.10
N ARG A 169 -21.10 21.04 10.25
CA ARG A 169 -20.57 20.64 11.57
C ARG A 169 -20.83 19.16 11.85
N THR A 170 -22.03 18.66 11.55
CA THR A 170 -22.36 17.23 11.69
C THR A 170 -21.42 16.36 10.85
N LEU A 171 -21.24 16.69 9.57
CA LEU A 171 -20.29 15.99 8.70
C LEU A 171 -18.86 16.03 9.24
N THR A 172 -18.39 17.20 9.66
CA THR A 172 -17.04 17.36 10.23
C THR A 172 -16.86 16.42 11.42
N SER A 173 -17.82 16.40 12.36
CA SER A 173 -17.76 15.52 13.54
C SER A 173 -17.82 14.03 13.20
N LYS A 174 -18.50 13.66 12.11
CA LYS A 174 -18.57 12.27 11.64
C LYS A 174 -17.22 11.82 11.11
N ILE A 175 -16.58 12.66 10.29
CA ILE A 175 -15.23 12.40 9.74
C ILE A 175 -14.17 12.39 10.86
N GLU A 176 -14.26 13.29 11.85
CA GLU A 176 -13.37 13.28 13.01
C GLU A 176 -13.49 12.01 13.86
N ARG A 177 -14.69 11.43 13.96
CA ARG A 177 -14.90 10.15 14.65
C ARG A 177 -14.27 9.00 13.86
N GLU A 178 -14.44 8.98 12.54
CA GLU A 178 -13.80 8.00 11.66
C GLU A 178 -12.27 8.15 11.57
N ALA A 179 -11.74 9.33 11.91
CA ALA A 179 -10.31 9.60 11.88
C ALA A 179 -9.59 9.23 13.19
N ARG A 180 -10.32 8.99 14.29
CA ARG A 180 -9.71 8.49 15.54
C ARG A 180 -9.32 7.02 15.36
N PRO A 181 -8.07 6.64 15.66
CA PRO A 181 -7.72 5.23 15.77
C PRO A 181 -8.55 4.61 16.90
N GLU A 182 -9.22 3.50 16.62
CA GLU A 182 -9.74 2.62 17.68
C GLU A 182 -8.54 2.20 18.53
N THR A 183 -8.50 2.69 19.76
CA THR A 183 -7.49 2.35 20.78
C THR A 183 -7.70 0.96 21.31
#